data_AF-A0A1G4MB38-F1
#
_entry.id   AF-A0A1G4MB38-F1
#
_cell.length_a   1.000
_cell.length_b   1.000
_cell.length_c   1.000
_cell.angle_alpha   90.00
_cell.angle_beta   90.00
_cell.angle_gamma   90.00
#
_symmetry.space_group_name_H-M   'P 1'
#
loop_
_entity.id
_entity.type
_entity.pdbx_description
1 polymer ?
#
loop_
_entity_poly.entity_id
_entity_poly.type
_entity_poly.pdbx_seq_one_letter_code
_entity_poly.pdbx_strand_id
1 'polypeptide(L)'
;MAAKPAILFISEPNRESNIYKTAIKKNFQIFHHQFESKDPESFLQYLHDTFDEDKAPLTAIYGGYPCFMPIGGLTREILEHEYFPANTLRCITVCSRGINGIDLEALSEFDIKLFNYNDDSKNCSSNPELVMKQDLVGNDVADCALWHVMEGFRKFSYQQQSLREHPNTLTSRFLLTGKDPQVPQFAFGHELSKCMVKSPRGQKVLILGLGAIGKQIGHKLHHGLGMEVHYTKRAPDTTVTWRFHDFNDSLFDELKQFSTIIVALPGTSETRHLVDDKFLSHCSEELILVNIGRGFILDQVAVDKALRENRLRHLGIDVFYNEPDVSRTLVEAEASVTITPHIASSTEDVFNQSCDVALNNIIKTVLGPQMKQDCN
;
A
#
# COMPACT_ATOMS: atom_id res chain seq x y z
N MET A 1 34.35 17.05 -24.54
CA MET A 1 33.90 16.21 -23.42
C MET A 1 32.47 15.80 -23.72
N ALA A 2 32.10 14.54 -23.55
CA ALA A 2 30.71 14.12 -23.69
C ALA A 2 29.82 14.91 -22.71
N ALA A 3 28.61 15.29 -23.13
CA ALA A 3 27.68 15.97 -22.24
C ALA A 3 27.35 15.09 -21.03
N LYS A 4 27.14 15.74 -19.89
CA LYS A 4 26.77 15.08 -18.65
C LYS A 4 25.38 14.45 -18.80
N PRO A 5 25.15 13.19 -18.42
CA PRO A 5 23.83 12.57 -18.54
C PRO A 5 22.77 13.32 -17.72
N ALA A 6 21.53 13.38 -18.21
CA ALA A 6 20.42 14.00 -17.49
C ALA A 6 19.55 12.97 -16.77
N ILE A 7 19.04 13.35 -15.60
CA ILE A 7 17.98 12.65 -14.85
C ILE A 7 16.78 13.57 -14.73
N LEU A 8 15.60 13.03 -15.00
CA LEU A 8 14.32 13.68 -14.73
C LEU A 8 13.68 13.12 -13.45
N PHE A 9 13.37 14.01 -12.52
CA PHE A 9 12.65 13.70 -11.28
C PHE A 9 11.16 14.04 -11.42
N ILE A 10 10.30 13.02 -11.37
CA ILE A 10 8.85 13.10 -11.28
C ILE A 10 8.48 12.80 -9.81
N SER A 11 8.66 13.81 -8.96
CA SER A 11 8.75 13.80 -7.48
C SER A 11 10.16 13.84 -6.93
N GLU A 12 10.27 14.41 -5.73
CA GLU A 12 11.53 14.60 -5.04
C GLU A 12 12.02 13.32 -4.34
N PRO A 13 13.32 12.97 -4.47
CA PRO A 13 13.92 11.94 -3.64
C PRO A 13 14.20 12.49 -2.24
N ASN A 14 14.67 11.64 -1.32
CA ASN A 14 15.32 12.13 -0.11
C ASN A 14 16.59 12.92 -0.48
N ARG A 15 16.49 14.25 -0.45
CA ARG A 15 17.61 15.17 -0.74
C ARG A 15 18.72 15.14 0.30
N GLU A 16 18.43 14.61 1.49
CA GLU A 16 19.42 14.41 2.55
C GLU A 16 20.25 13.14 2.34
N SER A 17 19.83 12.22 1.45
CA SER A 17 20.58 11.02 1.08
C SER A 17 22.00 11.34 0.65
N ASN A 18 22.96 10.57 1.16
CA ASN A 18 24.35 10.69 0.76
C ASN A 18 24.53 10.42 -0.74
N ILE A 19 23.76 9.47 -1.29
CA ILE A 19 23.78 9.11 -2.71
C ILE A 19 23.38 10.31 -3.56
N TYR A 20 22.30 11.01 -3.15
CA TYR A 20 21.84 12.19 -3.85
C TYR A 20 22.89 13.32 -3.82
N LYS A 21 23.42 13.62 -2.63
CA LYS A 21 24.39 14.71 -2.42
C LYS A 21 25.72 14.49 -3.13
N THR A 22 26.24 13.26 -3.15
CA THR A 22 27.63 12.97 -3.58
C THR A 22 27.72 12.39 -4.99
N ALA A 23 26.78 11.54 -5.39
CA ALA A 23 26.81 10.87 -6.69
C ALA A 23 25.86 11.53 -7.70
N ILE A 24 24.60 11.78 -7.33
CA ILE A 24 23.61 12.32 -8.26
C ILE A 24 23.96 13.76 -8.68
N LYS A 25 24.12 14.68 -7.72
CA LYS A 25 24.48 16.09 -8.01
C LYS A 25 25.79 16.22 -8.78
N LYS A 26 26.77 15.37 -8.46
CA LYS A 26 28.08 15.40 -9.10
C LYS A 26 28.04 14.90 -10.54
N ASN A 27 27.32 13.81 -10.82
CA ASN A 27 27.43 13.07 -12.09
C ASN A 27 26.27 13.27 -13.07
N PHE A 28 25.14 13.85 -12.65
CA PHE A 28 24.01 14.12 -13.55
C PHE A 28 23.61 15.61 -13.67
N GLN A 29 23.03 15.98 -14.81
CA GLN A 29 22.19 17.17 -14.94
C GLN A 29 20.81 16.83 -14.36
N ILE A 30 20.27 17.65 -13.47
CA ILE A 30 19.06 17.34 -12.70
C ILE A 30 17.92 18.22 -13.21
N PHE A 31 16.83 17.58 -13.61
CA PHE A 31 15.59 18.21 -14.05
C PHE A 31 14.43 17.72 -13.21
N HIS A 32 13.40 18.54 -13.06
CA HIS A 32 12.20 18.21 -12.29
C HIS A 32 10.97 18.47 -13.16
N HIS A 33 9.97 17.61 -13.07
CA HIS A 33 8.70 17.82 -13.75
C HIS A 33 7.52 17.50 -12.82
N GLN A 34 6.50 18.33 -12.91
CA GLN A 34 5.22 18.17 -12.25
C GLN A 34 4.14 18.24 -13.32
N PHE A 35 3.25 17.26 -13.34
CA PHE A 35 2.13 17.24 -14.28
C PHE A 35 1.11 18.32 -13.91
N GLU A 36 0.84 19.23 -14.84
CA GLU A 36 -0.19 20.28 -14.72
C GLU A 36 -1.50 19.89 -15.41
N SER A 37 -1.47 18.82 -16.21
CA SER A 37 -2.55 18.33 -17.06
C SER A 37 -2.61 16.80 -17.02
N LYS A 38 -3.79 16.25 -17.35
CA LYS A 38 -3.94 14.80 -17.62
C LYS A 38 -3.55 14.42 -19.05
N ASP A 39 -3.30 15.41 -19.90
CA ASP A 39 -2.91 15.23 -21.29
C ASP A 39 -1.42 14.89 -21.41
N PRO A 40 -1.06 13.68 -21.89
CA PRO A 40 0.33 13.27 -22.04
C PRO A 40 1.11 14.10 -23.08
N GLU A 41 0.43 14.77 -24.02
CA GLU A 41 1.09 15.61 -25.05
C GLU A 41 1.93 16.73 -24.43
N SER A 42 1.41 17.36 -23.36
CA SER A 42 2.15 18.40 -22.64
C SER A 42 3.48 17.90 -22.04
N PHE A 43 3.49 16.65 -21.57
CA PHE A 43 4.69 16.00 -21.05
C PHE A 43 5.66 15.63 -22.17
N LEU A 44 5.14 15.07 -23.27
CA LEU A 44 5.94 14.73 -24.46
C LEU A 44 6.61 15.98 -25.05
N GLN A 45 5.89 17.08 -25.21
CA GLN A 45 6.45 18.35 -25.67
C GLN A 45 7.53 18.86 -24.71
N TYR A 46 7.30 18.79 -23.39
CA TYR A 46 8.32 19.14 -22.41
C TYR A 46 9.60 18.30 -22.57
N LEU A 47 9.47 16.98 -22.79
CA LEU A 47 10.62 16.11 -23.02
C LEU A 47 11.40 16.53 -24.27
N HIS A 48 10.70 16.81 -25.38
CA HIS A 48 11.29 17.25 -26.63
C HIS A 48 12.03 18.59 -26.52
N ASP A 49 11.40 19.57 -25.88
CA ASP A 49 11.94 20.92 -25.78
C ASP A 49 13.13 21.01 -24.81
N THR A 50 13.21 20.08 -23.85
CA THR A 50 14.19 20.12 -22.75
C THR A 50 15.41 19.25 -23.02
N PHE A 51 15.23 18.06 -23.61
CA PHE A 51 16.28 17.05 -23.72
C PHE A 51 16.78 16.91 -25.16
N ASP A 52 18.10 16.98 -25.32
CA ASP A 52 18.81 16.92 -26.59
C ASP A 52 19.96 15.94 -26.44
N GLU A 53 20.15 15.04 -27.41
CA GLU A 53 21.10 13.93 -27.30
C GLU A 53 22.55 14.39 -27.09
N ASP A 54 22.91 15.56 -27.62
CA ASP A 54 24.26 16.11 -27.57
C ASP A 54 24.51 17.02 -26.37
N LYS A 55 23.46 17.65 -25.82
CA LYS A 55 23.57 18.65 -24.73
C LYS A 55 23.07 18.16 -23.38
N ALA A 56 21.96 17.45 -23.36
CA ALA A 56 21.30 16.97 -22.15
C ALA A 56 20.58 15.64 -22.42
N PRO A 57 21.31 14.56 -22.75
CA PRO A 57 20.70 13.28 -23.04
C PRO A 57 19.95 12.77 -21.81
N LEU A 58 18.63 12.61 -21.90
CA LEU A 58 17.84 12.04 -20.81
C LEU A 58 18.17 10.56 -20.69
N THR A 59 18.81 10.17 -19.60
CA THR A 59 19.30 8.80 -19.39
C THR A 59 18.55 8.04 -18.31
N ALA A 60 17.89 8.75 -17.40
CA ALA A 60 17.05 8.13 -16.40
C ALA A 60 15.86 8.99 -15.99
N ILE A 61 14.76 8.33 -15.64
CA ILE A 61 13.62 8.95 -14.95
C ILE A 61 13.50 8.35 -13.54
N TYR A 62 13.40 9.22 -12.55
CA TYR A 62 13.06 8.86 -11.17
C TYR A 62 11.59 9.23 -10.92
N GLY A 63 10.80 8.27 -10.44
CA GLY A 63 9.38 8.44 -10.15
C GLY A 63 9.03 8.11 -8.70
N GLY A 64 8.62 9.12 -7.93
CA GLY A 64 7.90 8.89 -6.68
C GLY A 64 6.43 8.59 -6.96
N TYR A 65 5.74 7.83 -6.11
CA TYR A 65 4.29 7.63 -6.25
C TYR A 65 3.56 8.99 -6.17
N PRO A 66 2.62 9.32 -7.08
CA PRO A 66 1.93 8.45 -8.04
C PRO A 66 2.57 8.37 -9.45
N CYS A 67 3.75 8.95 -9.64
CA CYS A 67 4.55 8.89 -10.85
C CYS A 67 3.74 9.31 -12.10
N PHE A 68 3.59 8.44 -13.11
CA PHE A 68 2.88 8.72 -14.37
C PHE A 68 1.35 8.62 -14.28
N MET A 69 0.76 8.26 -13.13
CA MET A 69 -0.71 8.16 -13.01
C MET A 69 -1.48 9.44 -13.40
N PRO A 70 -0.99 10.67 -13.14
CA PRO A 70 -1.70 11.89 -13.55
C PRO A 70 -2.01 11.98 -15.04
N ILE A 71 -1.15 11.39 -15.90
CA ILE A 71 -1.32 11.34 -17.37
C ILE A 71 -1.90 10.01 -17.87
N GLY A 72 -2.47 9.19 -16.97
CA GLY A 72 -3.03 7.89 -17.32
C GLY A 72 -2.04 6.72 -17.37
N GLY A 73 -0.78 6.95 -16.99
CA GLY A 73 0.29 5.95 -17.01
C GLY A 73 1.35 6.23 -18.08
N LEU A 74 2.31 5.31 -18.19
CA LEU A 74 3.32 5.29 -19.24
C LEU A 74 2.96 4.19 -20.25
N THR A 75 2.09 4.55 -21.19
CA THR A 75 1.51 3.63 -22.18
C THR A 75 2.46 3.40 -23.35
N ARG A 76 2.19 2.35 -24.15
CA ARG A 76 2.88 2.13 -25.43
C ARG A 76 2.82 3.35 -26.36
N GLU A 77 1.66 4.01 -26.44
CA GLU A 77 1.48 5.23 -27.26
C GLU A 77 2.46 6.34 -26.85
N ILE A 78 2.67 6.55 -25.55
CA ILE A 78 3.64 7.53 -25.04
C ILE A 78 5.08 7.09 -25.37
N LEU A 79 5.38 5.79 -25.22
CA LEU A 79 6.72 5.25 -25.45
C LEU A 79 7.12 5.25 -26.93
N GLU A 80 6.17 5.04 -27.84
CA GLU A 80 6.36 5.05 -29.29
C GLU A 80 6.31 6.46 -29.91
N HIS A 81 5.93 7.48 -29.13
CA HIS A 81 5.82 8.85 -29.60
C HIS A 81 7.19 9.44 -29.99
N GLU A 82 7.25 10.20 -31.08
CA GLU A 82 8.51 10.74 -31.63
C GLU A 82 9.28 11.68 -30.68
N TYR A 83 8.56 12.29 -29.74
CA TYR A 83 9.14 13.16 -28.70
C TYR A 83 9.63 12.41 -27.46
N PHE A 84 9.35 11.12 -27.36
CA PHE A 84 9.85 10.32 -26.25
C PHE A 84 11.33 9.97 -26.49
N PRO A 85 12.24 10.22 -25.53
CA PRO A 85 13.68 10.09 -25.73
C PRO A 85 14.17 8.64 -25.62
N ALA A 86 13.56 7.73 -26.39
CA ALA A 86 13.84 6.29 -26.34
C ALA A 86 15.31 5.94 -26.65
N ASN A 87 15.97 6.72 -27.50
CA ASN A 87 17.37 6.47 -27.91
C ASN A 87 18.38 6.71 -26.77
N THR A 88 18.10 7.64 -25.87
CA THR A 88 19.01 8.03 -24.79
C THR A 88 18.60 7.45 -23.43
N LEU A 89 17.31 7.25 -23.22
CA LEU A 89 16.78 6.76 -21.94
C LEU A 89 17.23 5.32 -21.69
N ARG A 90 17.84 5.08 -20.54
CA ARG A 90 18.37 3.75 -20.17
C ARG A 90 17.56 3.07 -19.09
N CYS A 91 17.00 3.85 -18.17
CA CYS A 91 16.17 3.29 -17.12
C CYS A 91 15.12 4.24 -16.58
N ILE A 92 14.07 3.64 -16.01
CA ILE A 92 13.07 4.29 -15.19
C ILE A 92 13.10 3.61 -13.84
N THR A 93 13.12 4.38 -12.77
CA THR A 93 13.04 3.86 -11.40
C THR A 93 11.81 4.41 -10.73
N VAL A 94 11.03 3.54 -10.09
CA VAL A 94 9.88 3.93 -9.28
C VAL A 94 10.08 3.49 -7.83
N CYS A 95 9.74 4.38 -6.88
CA CYS A 95 9.90 4.10 -5.45
C CYS A 95 8.75 3.26 -4.86
N SER A 96 7.75 2.92 -5.66
CA SER A 96 6.63 2.04 -5.29
C SER A 96 6.92 0.58 -5.63
N ARG A 97 6.25 -0.35 -4.93
CA ARG A 97 6.19 -1.78 -5.33
C ARG A 97 5.36 -1.98 -6.60
N GLY A 98 4.24 -1.26 -6.72
CA GLY A 98 3.33 -1.35 -7.86
C GLY A 98 3.85 -0.61 -9.08
N ILE A 99 3.60 -1.19 -10.25
CA ILE A 99 3.99 -0.68 -11.58
C ILE A 99 2.79 -0.61 -12.54
N ASN A 100 1.58 -0.55 -11.99
CA ASN A 100 0.35 -0.50 -12.77
C ASN A 100 0.36 0.74 -13.70
N GLY A 101 -0.12 0.57 -14.93
CA GLY A 101 -0.16 1.64 -15.92
C GLY A 101 1.19 1.90 -16.62
N ILE A 102 2.19 1.04 -16.45
CA ILE A 102 3.45 1.09 -17.20
C ILE A 102 3.49 -0.10 -18.17
N ASP A 103 3.69 0.17 -19.46
CA ASP A 103 3.81 -0.87 -20.49
C ASP A 103 5.22 -1.49 -20.49
N LEU A 104 5.34 -2.68 -19.88
CA LEU A 104 6.62 -3.37 -19.72
C LEU A 104 7.15 -3.97 -21.03
N GLU A 105 6.26 -4.34 -21.95
CA GLU A 105 6.64 -4.92 -23.23
C GLU A 105 7.26 -3.85 -24.11
N ALA A 106 6.58 -2.70 -24.24
CA ALA A 106 7.09 -1.55 -24.97
C ALA A 106 8.43 -1.05 -24.39
N LEU A 107 8.56 -0.95 -23.06
CA LEU A 107 9.86 -0.59 -22.43
C LEU A 107 10.99 -1.57 -22.82
N SER A 108 10.69 -2.87 -22.88
CA SER A 108 11.68 -3.88 -23.26
C SER A 108 12.07 -3.79 -24.74
N GLU A 109 11.15 -3.42 -25.63
CA GLU A 109 11.43 -3.21 -27.06
C GLU A 109 12.41 -2.05 -27.29
N PHE A 110 12.36 -1.03 -26.43
CA PHE A 110 13.29 0.11 -26.44
C PHE A 110 14.57 -0.09 -25.60
N ASP A 111 14.79 -1.28 -25.01
CA ASP A 111 15.90 -1.58 -24.08
C ASP A 111 15.96 -0.63 -22.87
N ILE A 112 14.79 -0.18 -22.38
CA ILE A 112 14.65 0.69 -21.21
C ILE A 112 14.35 -0.16 -19.98
N LYS A 113 15.25 -0.15 -19.00
CA LYS A 113 15.09 -0.93 -17.76
C LYS A 113 14.13 -0.26 -16.79
N LEU A 114 13.09 -0.96 -16.34
CA LEU A 114 12.27 -0.53 -15.21
C LEU A 114 12.75 -1.16 -13.91
N PHE A 115 12.96 -0.33 -12.88
CA PHE A 115 13.19 -0.79 -11.52
C PHE A 115 12.08 -0.31 -10.60
N ASN A 116 11.50 -1.20 -9.81
CA ASN A 116 10.59 -0.89 -8.73
C ASN A 116 11.21 -1.24 -7.38
N TYR A 117 10.64 -0.70 -6.30
CA TYR A 117 11.14 -0.99 -4.97
C TYR A 117 10.66 -2.37 -4.47
N ASN A 118 11.58 -3.19 -3.99
CA ASN A 118 11.28 -4.47 -3.34
C ASN A 118 12.36 -4.80 -2.29
N ASP A 119 11.93 -5.03 -1.05
CA ASP A 119 12.73 -5.37 0.12
C ASP A 119 12.42 -6.77 0.68
N ASP A 120 11.72 -7.62 -0.09
CA ASP A 120 11.47 -9.01 0.27
C ASP A 120 12.80 -9.77 0.33
N SER A 121 13.02 -10.53 1.41
CA SER A 121 14.26 -11.28 1.71
C SER A 121 14.84 -12.17 0.58
N LYS A 122 14.06 -12.48 -0.46
CA LYS A 122 14.49 -13.28 -1.62
C LYS A 122 15.12 -12.46 -2.76
N ASN A 123 14.98 -11.14 -2.75
CA ASN A 123 15.39 -10.25 -3.84
C ASN A 123 16.53 -9.29 -3.46
N CYS A 124 17.19 -9.47 -2.31
CA CYS A 124 18.29 -8.61 -1.91
C CYS A 124 19.41 -8.65 -2.96
N SER A 125 19.65 -7.47 -3.56
CA SER A 125 20.79 -7.26 -4.45
C SER A 125 22.07 -7.69 -3.75
N SER A 126 22.95 -8.39 -4.45
CA SER A 126 24.29 -8.75 -3.99
C SER A 126 25.24 -7.55 -3.83
N ASN A 127 24.70 -6.34 -3.63
CA ASN A 127 25.49 -5.12 -3.52
C ASN A 127 25.96 -4.92 -2.07
N PRO A 128 27.26 -5.09 -1.78
CA PRO A 128 27.78 -4.97 -0.41
C PRO A 128 27.65 -3.55 0.16
N GLU A 129 27.46 -2.54 -0.71
CA GLU A 129 27.45 -1.13 -0.34
C GLU A 129 26.05 -0.58 0.05
N LEU A 130 24.97 -1.34 -0.17
CA LEU A 130 23.62 -0.92 0.24
C LEU A 130 23.07 -1.90 1.28
N VAL A 131 23.19 -1.55 2.56
CA VAL A 131 22.59 -2.32 3.66
C VAL A 131 21.10 -2.00 3.72
N MET A 132 20.27 -2.87 3.13
CA MET A 132 18.81 -2.76 3.17
C MET A 132 18.24 -3.48 4.40
N LYS A 133 17.33 -2.82 5.12
CA LYS A 133 16.42 -3.48 6.07
C LYS A 133 15.44 -4.32 5.26
N GLN A 134 15.39 -5.62 5.57
CA GLN A 134 14.48 -6.55 4.90
C GLN A 134 13.06 -6.44 5.45
N ASP A 135 12.08 -6.73 4.59
CA ASP A 135 10.66 -6.82 4.91
C ASP A 135 10.07 -5.57 5.60
N LEU A 136 10.68 -4.40 5.41
CA LEU A 136 10.27 -3.15 6.04
C LEU A 136 8.85 -2.74 5.60
N VAL A 137 8.57 -2.79 4.29
CA VAL A 137 7.20 -2.54 3.78
C VAL A 137 6.22 -3.55 4.34
N GLY A 138 6.61 -4.83 4.37
CA GLY A 138 5.75 -5.90 4.89
C GLY A 138 5.41 -5.70 6.36
N ASN A 139 6.40 -5.25 7.15
CA ASN A 139 6.21 -4.91 8.55
C ASN A 139 5.24 -3.73 8.70
N ASP A 140 5.49 -2.62 8.02
CA ASP A 140 4.75 -1.37 8.25
C ASP A 140 3.30 -1.49 7.76
N VAL A 141 3.08 -2.17 6.63
CA VAL A 141 1.72 -2.50 6.16
C VAL A 141 0.99 -3.40 7.17
N ALA A 142 1.71 -4.32 7.81
CA ALA A 142 1.13 -5.15 8.85
C ALA A 142 0.76 -4.36 10.12
N ASP A 143 1.46 -3.26 10.44
CA ASP A 143 1.06 -2.37 11.54
C ASP A 143 -0.25 -1.64 11.24
N CYS A 144 -0.42 -1.17 10.00
CA CYS A 144 -1.68 -0.59 9.54
C CYS A 144 -2.84 -1.60 9.62
N ALA A 145 -2.63 -2.83 9.13
CA ALA A 145 -3.63 -3.90 9.24
C ALA A 145 -3.98 -4.22 10.70
N LEU A 146 -2.97 -4.28 11.58
CA LEU A 146 -3.16 -4.51 13.01
C LEU A 146 -4.00 -3.40 13.66
N TRP A 147 -3.76 -2.14 13.29
CA TRP A 147 -4.57 -1.01 13.75
C TRP A 147 -6.04 -1.17 13.34
N HIS A 148 -6.33 -1.48 12.08
CA HIS A 148 -7.70 -1.72 11.61
C HIS A 148 -8.38 -2.89 12.34
N VAL A 149 -7.66 -3.98 12.63
CA VAL A 149 -8.18 -5.08 13.44
C VAL A 149 -8.52 -4.59 14.86
N MET A 150 -7.63 -3.83 15.48
CA MET A 150 -7.85 -3.28 16.82
C MET A 150 -9.05 -2.32 16.85
N GLU A 151 -9.21 -1.45 15.85
CA GLU A 151 -10.40 -0.62 15.68
C GLU A 151 -11.66 -1.47 15.54
N GLY A 152 -11.55 -2.56 14.78
CA GLY A 152 -12.59 -3.55 14.60
C GLY A 152 -13.04 -4.22 15.88
N PHE A 153 -12.18 -4.36 16.89
CA PHE A 153 -12.53 -4.96 18.19
C PHE A 153 -12.89 -3.90 19.24
N ARG A 154 -12.18 -2.78 19.25
CA ARG A 154 -12.12 -1.83 20.37
C ARG A 154 -12.70 -0.46 20.07
N LYS A 155 -12.88 -0.08 18.80
CA LYS A 155 -13.43 1.22 18.38
C LYS A 155 -12.70 2.40 19.04
N PHE A 156 -11.36 2.39 19.00
CA PHE A 156 -10.56 3.42 19.67
C PHE A 156 -10.75 4.78 19.01
N SER A 157 -10.81 4.83 17.68
CA SER A 157 -10.98 6.09 16.95
C SER A 157 -12.33 6.74 17.21
N TYR A 158 -13.41 5.95 17.22
CA TYR A 158 -14.73 6.45 17.57
C TYR A 158 -14.80 6.99 19.00
N GLN A 159 -14.15 6.30 19.96
CA GLN A 159 -14.07 6.76 21.34
C GLN A 159 -13.22 8.02 21.50
N GLN A 160 -12.07 8.11 20.84
CA GLN A 160 -11.20 9.28 20.93
C GLN A 160 -11.87 10.51 20.34
N GLN A 161 -12.62 10.36 19.25
CA GLN A 161 -13.36 11.44 18.62
C GLN A 161 -14.41 12.02 19.58
N SER A 162 -15.23 11.14 20.18
CA SER A 162 -16.19 11.56 21.21
C SER A 162 -15.52 12.31 22.36
N LEU A 163 -14.33 11.89 22.81
CA LEU A 163 -13.60 12.57 23.89
C LEU A 163 -13.02 13.93 23.45
N ARG A 164 -12.63 14.10 22.18
CA ARG A 164 -12.19 15.39 21.64
C ARG A 164 -13.35 16.38 21.54
N GLU A 165 -14.50 15.92 21.09
CA GLU A 165 -15.73 16.74 21.01
C GLU A 165 -16.30 17.07 22.39
N HIS A 166 -16.15 16.14 23.34
CA HIS A 166 -16.66 16.25 24.70
C HIS A 166 -15.54 15.94 25.70
N PRO A 167 -14.71 16.93 26.09
CA PRO A 167 -13.48 16.74 26.88
C PRO A 167 -13.75 16.43 28.36
N ASN A 168 -14.59 15.44 28.61
CA ASN A 168 -14.92 14.86 29.90
C ASN A 168 -15.18 13.35 29.71
N THR A 169 -14.48 12.53 30.47
CA THR A 169 -14.50 11.07 30.29
C THR A 169 -15.84 10.43 30.62
N LEU A 170 -16.62 11.00 31.55
CA LEU A 170 -17.96 10.51 31.89
C LEU A 170 -18.98 10.95 30.84
N THR A 171 -18.94 12.21 30.41
CA THR A 171 -19.82 12.73 29.35
C THR A 171 -19.59 12.00 28.03
N SER A 172 -18.34 11.83 27.61
CA SER A 172 -17.98 11.09 26.40
C SER A 172 -18.52 9.66 26.43
N ARG A 173 -18.35 8.94 27.55
CA ARG A 173 -18.89 7.59 27.76
C ARG A 173 -20.42 7.59 27.78
N PHE A 174 -21.06 8.55 28.43
CA PHE A 174 -22.51 8.70 28.43
C PHE A 174 -23.04 8.84 27.00
N LEU A 175 -22.46 9.72 26.20
CA LEU A 175 -22.88 9.95 24.81
C LEU A 175 -22.66 8.71 23.93
N LEU A 176 -21.58 7.97 24.17
CA LEU A 176 -21.29 6.73 23.45
C LEU A 176 -22.22 5.58 23.85
N THR A 177 -22.58 5.46 25.12
CA THR A 177 -23.37 4.34 25.68
C THR A 177 -24.87 4.60 25.70
N GLY A 178 -25.29 5.87 25.75
CA GLY A 178 -26.65 6.28 26.09
C GLY A 178 -27.04 6.10 27.57
N LYS A 179 -26.10 5.74 28.46
CA LYS A 179 -26.39 5.36 29.85
C LYS A 179 -25.93 6.42 30.84
N ASP A 180 -26.87 6.93 31.64
CA ASP A 180 -26.61 7.98 32.65
C ASP A 180 -25.46 7.56 33.60
N PRO A 181 -24.40 8.39 33.74
CA PRO A 181 -23.29 8.12 34.66
C PRO A 181 -23.70 7.96 36.13
N GLN A 182 -24.88 8.43 36.53
CA GLN A 182 -25.40 8.34 37.90
C GLN A 182 -26.10 7.02 38.19
N VAL A 183 -26.39 6.19 37.18
CA VAL A 183 -27.03 4.89 37.39
C VAL A 183 -26.01 3.74 37.47
N PRO A 184 -26.24 2.70 38.30
CA PRO A 184 -25.31 1.57 38.45
C PRO A 184 -24.99 0.79 37.16
N GLN A 185 -25.80 0.97 36.12
CA GLN A 185 -25.62 0.32 34.82
C GLN A 185 -24.48 0.93 33.98
N PHE A 186 -23.96 2.09 34.38
CA PHE A 186 -22.81 2.73 33.75
C PHE A 186 -21.50 2.05 34.19
N ALA A 187 -21.00 1.11 33.39
CA ALA A 187 -19.81 0.33 33.74
C ALA A 187 -18.80 0.13 32.58
N PHE A 188 -17.50 0.20 32.93
CA PHE A 188 -16.32 -0.31 32.20
C PHE A 188 -16.06 0.15 30.74
N GLY A 189 -16.99 0.84 30.06
CA GLY A 189 -16.85 1.25 28.64
C GLY A 189 -16.82 0.08 27.65
N HIS A 190 -17.35 -1.07 28.08
CA HIS A 190 -17.41 -2.29 27.28
C HIS A 190 -18.61 -2.29 26.31
N GLU A 191 -19.56 -1.40 26.55
CA GLU A 191 -20.77 -1.21 25.78
C GLU A 191 -20.75 0.14 25.09
N LEU A 192 -21.10 0.16 23.81
CA LEU A 192 -21.39 1.34 23.02
C LEU A 192 -22.82 1.18 22.50
N SER A 193 -23.53 2.27 22.28
CA SER A 193 -24.91 2.30 21.77
C SER A 193 -25.12 1.46 20.51
N LYS A 194 -24.06 1.26 19.72
CA LYS A 194 -24.06 0.48 18.48
C LYS A 194 -23.41 -0.90 18.57
N CYS A 195 -22.59 -1.20 19.60
CA CYS A 195 -21.94 -2.51 19.73
C CYS A 195 -21.28 -2.75 21.10
N MET A 196 -21.03 -4.01 21.45
CA MET A 196 -20.16 -4.39 22.57
C MET A 196 -18.71 -4.49 22.10
N VAL A 197 -17.76 -3.79 22.73
CA VAL A 197 -16.33 -3.95 22.42
C VAL A 197 -15.82 -5.30 22.90
N LYS A 198 -14.92 -5.92 22.13
CA LYS A 198 -14.46 -7.29 22.35
C LYS A 198 -12.93 -7.34 22.40
N SER A 199 -12.38 -8.38 23.01
CA SER A 199 -10.94 -8.65 22.92
C SER A 199 -10.64 -9.48 21.67
N PRO A 200 -9.56 -9.19 20.93
CA PRO A 200 -9.11 -10.05 19.84
C PRO A 200 -8.53 -11.40 20.33
N ARG A 201 -8.13 -11.51 21.60
CA ARG A 201 -7.48 -12.72 22.12
C ARG A 201 -8.38 -13.95 21.99
N GLY A 202 -7.84 -15.03 21.44
CA GLY A 202 -8.55 -16.29 21.21
C GLY A 202 -9.56 -16.27 20.06
N GLN A 203 -9.69 -15.14 19.36
CA GLN A 203 -10.53 -15.03 18.18
C GLN A 203 -9.83 -15.59 16.94
N LYS A 204 -10.62 -16.10 15.99
CA LYS A 204 -10.12 -16.63 14.72
C LYS A 204 -10.05 -15.55 13.65
N VAL A 205 -8.92 -15.49 12.96
CA VAL A 205 -8.70 -14.61 11.82
C VAL A 205 -8.32 -15.41 10.58
N LEU A 206 -8.93 -15.08 9.44
CA LEU A 206 -8.55 -15.61 8.14
C LEU A 206 -7.79 -14.55 7.35
N ILE A 207 -6.55 -14.84 6.96
CA ILE A 207 -5.77 -13.99 6.06
C ILE A 207 -5.92 -14.53 4.63
N LEU A 208 -6.57 -13.76 3.76
CA LEU A 208 -6.63 -14.05 2.34
C LEU A 208 -5.32 -13.57 1.70
N GLY A 209 -4.46 -14.52 1.31
CA GLY A 209 -3.15 -14.25 0.70
C GLY A 209 -1.99 -14.22 1.69
N LEU A 210 -1.39 -15.38 1.97
CA LEU A 210 -0.18 -15.48 2.80
C LEU A 210 1.12 -15.24 2.02
N GLY A 211 1.29 -14.01 1.52
CA GLY A 211 2.54 -13.48 0.96
C GLY A 211 3.48 -12.90 2.05
N ALA A 212 4.48 -12.12 1.66
CA ALA A 212 5.40 -11.45 2.60
C ALA A 212 4.64 -10.58 3.64
N ILE A 213 3.74 -9.72 3.16
CA ILE A 213 2.86 -8.89 3.99
C ILE A 213 1.94 -9.76 4.87
N GLY A 214 1.26 -10.74 4.27
CA GLY A 214 0.35 -11.64 4.99
C GLY A 214 1.02 -12.41 6.13
N LYS A 215 2.29 -12.80 5.96
CA LYS A 215 3.08 -13.42 7.05
C LYS A 215 3.34 -12.45 8.20
N GLN A 216 3.76 -11.22 7.91
CA GLN A 216 3.98 -10.20 8.94
C GLN A 216 2.69 -9.90 9.72
N ILE A 217 1.56 -9.79 9.02
CA ILE A 217 0.22 -9.67 9.63
C ILE A 217 -0.04 -10.87 10.56
N GLY A 218 0.10 -12.08 10.05
CA GLY A 218 -0.12 -13.30 10.83
C GLY A 218 0.75 -13.37 12.10
N HIS A 219 2.02 -13.00 12.01
CA HIS A 219 2.92 -13.00 13.16
C HIS A 219 2.47 -12.01 14.24
N LYS A 220 2.10 -10.78 13.85
CA LYS A 220 1.62 -9.75 14.77
C LYS A 220 0.29 -10.15 15.43
N LEU A 221 -0.64 -10.73 14.67
CA LEU A 221 -1.92 -11.20 15.21
C LEU A 221 -1.76 -12.39 16.15
N HIS A 222 -0.95 -13.38 15.76
CA HIS A 222 -0.76 -14.59 16.54
C HIS A 222 0.04 -14.33 17.83
N HIS A 223 1.22 -13.71 17.72
CA HIS A 223 2.11 -13.52 18.87
C HIS A 223 1.79 -12.26 19.67
N GLY A 224 1.32 -11.20 19.02
CA GLY A 224 0.98 -9.93 19.66
C GLY A 224 -0.41 -9.93 20.29
N LEU A 225 -1.44 -10.27 19.51
CA LEU A 225 -2.84 -10.24 19.97
C LEU A 225 -3.35 -11.57 20.52
N GLY A 226 -2.65 -12.68 20.27
CA GLY A 226 -3.08 -14.01 20.69
C GLY A 226 -4.27 -14.53 19.89
N MET A 227 -4.36 -14.21 18.59
CA MET A 227 -5.39 -14.73 17.69
C MET A 227 -5.03 -16.10 17.11
N GLU A 228 -6.04 -16.90 16.78
CA GLU A 228 -5.90 -18.14 16.02
C GLU A 228 -5.89 -17.79 14.53
N VAL A 229 -4.68 -17.80 13.94
CA VAL A 229 -4.47 -17.40 12.54
C VAL A 229 -4.70 -18.59 11.62
N HIS A 230 -5.59 -18.38 10.65
CA HIS A 230 -5.82 -19.23 9.47
C HIS A 230 -5.46 -18.42 8.23
N TYR A 231 -5.15 -19.10 7.12
CA TYR A 231 -4.81 -18.40 5.89
C TYR A 231 -5.19 -19.15 4.62
N THR A 232 -5.30 -18.41 3.53
CA THR A 232 -5.36 -18.95 2.17
C THR A 232 -4.10 -18.57 1.37
N LYS A 233 -3.71 -19.45 0.46
CA LYS A 233 -2.61 -19.29 -0.48
C LYS A 233 -2.81 -20.28 -1.64
N ARG A 234 -2.09 -20.13 -2.75
CA ARG A 234 -2.11 -21.12 -3.85
C ARG A 234 -1.62 -22.51 -3.44
N ALA A 235 -0.71 -22.57 -2.47
CA ALA A 235 -0.18 -23.79 -1.90
C ALA A 235 0.14 -23.55 -0.42
N PRO A 236 0.05 -24.56 0.46
CA PRO A 236 0.38 -24.42 1.87
C PRO A 236 1.82 -23.94 2.04
N ASP A 237 2.04 -23.08 3.04
CA ASP A 237 3.35 -22.56 3.38
C ASP A 237 3.92 -23.33 4.56
N THR A 238 4.99 -24.09 4.32
CA THR A 238 5.63 -24.93 5.34
C THR A 238 6.47 -24.15 6.35
N THR A 239 6.65 -22.83 6.16
CA THR A 239 7.40 -21.99 7.12
C THR A 239 6.54 -21.50 8.28
N VAL A 240 5.23 -21.79 8.30
CA VAL A 240 4.31 -21.37 9.36
C VAL A 240 3.50 -22.57 9.86
N THR A 241 3.02 -22.49 11.10
CA THR A 241 2.22 -23.55 11.75
C THR A 241 0.71 -23.28 11.72
N TRP A 242 0.29 -22.18 11.10
CA TRP A 242 -1.11 -21.76 10.98
C TRP A 242 -1.90 -22.69 10.07
N ARG A 243 -3.23 -22.75 10.26
CA ARG A 243 -4.09 -23.63 9.47
C ARG A 243 -4.29 -23.05 8.06
N PHE A 244 -3.91 -23.85 7.06
CA PHE A 244 -4.14 -23.56 5.64
C PHE A 244 -5.57 -23.92 5.23
N HIS A 245 -6.13 -23.12 4.32
CA HIS A 245 -7.40 -23.36 3.65
C HIS A 245 -7.25 -23.13 2.15
N ASP A 246 -7.74 -24.07 1.35
CA ASP A 246 -7.97 -23.83 -0.07
C ASP A 246 -9.12 -22.84 -0.27
N PHE A 247 -8.99 -21.96 -1.26
CA PHE A 247 -10.07 -21.02 -1.60
C PHE A 247 -11.07 -21.72 -2.54
N ASN A 248 -11.97 -22.52 -1.98
CA ASN A 248 -13.02 -23.24 -2.69
C ASN A 248 -14.29 -23.33 -1.81
N ASP A 249 -15.31 -24.06 -2.25
CA ASP A 249 -16.59 -24.15 -1.53
C ASP A 249 -16.47 -24.64 -0.08
N SER A 250 -15.46 -25.46 0.28
CA SER A 250 -15.30 -25.91 1.67
C SER A 250 -14.91 -24.77 2.62
N LEU A 251 -14.20 -23.75 2.12
CA LEU A 251 -13.91 -22.55 2.91
C LEU A 251 -15.20 -21.77 3.21
N PHE A 252 -16.15 -21.71 2.28
CA PHE A 252 -17.41 -20.99 2.45
C PHE A 252 -18.23 -21.55 3.61
N ASP A 253 -18.24 -22.88 3.80
CA ASP A 253 -18.88 -23.53 4.96
C ASP A 253 -18.22 -23.15 6.30
N GLU A 254 -16.93 -22.79 6.25
CA GLU A 254 -16.11 -22.44 7.40
C GLU A 254 -16.08 -20.93 7.69
N LEU A 255 -16.54 -20.06 6.78
CA LEU A 255 -16.38 -18.59 6.90
C LEU A 255 -17.03 -18.00 8.16
N LYS A 256 -18.14 -18.58 8.65
CA LYS A 256 -18.84 -18.13 9.86
C LYS A 256 -17.99 -18.21 11.13
N GLN A 257 -16.94 -19.04 11.16
CA GLN A 257 -16.11 -19.19 12.36
C GLN A 257 -15.13 -18.02 12.57
N PHE A 258 -14.88 -17.22 11.53
CA PHE A 258 -13.92 -16.11 11.58
C PHE A 258 -14.62 -14.84 12.01
N SER A 259 -14.13 -14.23 13.10
CA SER A 259 -14.55 -12.88 13.48
C SER A 259 -13.75 -11.81 12.75
N THR A 260 -12.65 -12.18 12.09
CA THR A 260 -11.84 -11.25 11.29
C THR A 260 -11.40 -11.91 10.00
N ILE A 261 -11.52 -11.17 8.88
CA ILE A 261 -10.97 -11.55 7.58
C ILE A 261 -10.11 -10.39 7.08
N ILE A 262 -8.88 -10.69 6.68
CA ILE A 262 -7.91 -9.69 6.19
C ILE A 262 -7.55 -10.01 4.75
N VAL A 263 -7.76 -9.06 3.85
CA VAL A 263 -7.40 -9.15 2.44
C VAL A 263 -5.99 -8.60 2.23
N ALA A 264 -5.06 -9.50 1.92
CA ALA A 264 -3.66 -9.21 1.59
C ALA A 264 -3.26 -9.77 0.21
N LEU A 265 -4.25 -9.94 -0.66
CA LEU A 265 -4.08 -10.47 -2.02
C LEU A 265 -3.55 -9.38 -2.97
N PRO A 266 -2.76 -9.76 -3.99
CA PRO A 266 -2.47 -8.87 -5.11
C PRO A 266 -3.78 -8.57 -5.88
N GLY A 267 -3.87 -7.38 -6.45
CA GLY A 267 -4.98 -7.04 -7.35
C GLY A 267 -4.71 -7.53 -8.75
N THR A 268 -5.49 -8.52 -9.20
CA THR A 268 -5.45 -9.10 -10.54
C THR A 268 -6.88 -9.29 -11.06
N SER A 269 -7.03 -9.72 -12.31
CA SER A 269 -8.32 -10.15 -12.86
C SER A 269 -8.97 -11.24 -12.01
N GLU A 270 -8.18 -12.18 -11.48
CA GLU A 270 -8.67 -13.33 -10.72
C GLU A 270 -9.11 -12.96 -9.30
N THR A 271 -8.59 -11.87 -8.73
CA THR A 271 -8.94 -11.43 -7.37
C THR A 271 -9.98 -10.32 -7.35
N ARG A 272 -10.36 -9.79 -8.52
CA ARG A 272 -11.40 -8.77 -8.62
C ARG A 272 -12.72 -9.30 -8.10
N HIS A 273 -13.35 -8.52 -7.21
CA HIS A 273 -14.63 -8.87 -6.56
C HIS A 273 -14.62 -10.24 -5.87
N LEU A 274 -13.45 -10.72 -5.44
CA LEU A 274 -13.34 -11.98 -4.70
C LEU A 274 -14.13 -11.95 -3.38
N VAL A 275 -14.26 -10.77 -2.77
CA VAL A 275 -15.16 -10.53 -1.64
C VAL A 275 -16.43 -9.86 -2.16
N ASP A 276 -17.40 -10.67 -2.57
CA ASP A 276 -18.71 -10.28 -3.09
C ASP A 276 -19.85 -10.55 -2.08
N ASP A 277 -21.11 -10.36 -2.51
CA ASP A 277 -22.29 -10.60 -1.67
C ASP A 277 -22.39 -12.08 -1.23
N LYS A 278 -21.99 -13.04 -2.08
CA LYS A 278 -21.96 -14.47 -1.71
C LYS A 278 -20.91 -14.72 -0.64
N PHE A 279 -19.71 -14.18 -0.77
CA PHE A 279 -18.67 -14.32 0.26
C PHE A 279 -19.16 -13.75 1.60
N LEU A 280 -19.66 -12.51 1.59
CA LEU A 280 -20.20 -11.84 2.78
C LEU A 280 -21.44 -12.54 3.34
N SER A 281 -22.21 -13.26 2.52
CA SER A 281 -23.39 -14.03 2.97
C SER A 281 -23.03 -15.20 3.87
N HIS A 282 -21.81 -15.75 3.71
CA HIS A 282 -21.31 -16.89 4.47
C HIS A 282 -20.50 -16.48 5.70
N CYS A 283 -20.21 -15.20 5.88
CA CYS A 283 -19.47 -14.70 7.02
C CYS A 283 -20.34 -14.58 8.28
N SER A 284 -19.67 -14.40 9.42
CA SER A 284 -20.31 -14.01 10.68
C SER A 284 -20.92 -12.60 10.57
N GLU A 285 -22.06 -12.36 11.23
CA GLU A 285 -22.64 -11.01 11.38
C GLU A 285 -21.72 -10.08 12.21
N GLU A 286 -20.80 -10.67 12.98
CA GLU A 286 -19.80 -9.96 13.77
C GLU A 286 -18.46 -9.75 13.02
N LEU A 287 -18.46 -9.89 11.69
CA LEU A 287 -17.24 -9.84 10.89
C LEU A 287 -16.56 -8.46 10.97
N ILE A 288 -15.26 -8.49 11.26
CA ILE A 288 -14.31 -7.42 10.99
C ILE A 288 -13.62 -7.73 9.66
N LEU A 289 -13.90 -6.95 8.63
CA LEU A 289 -13.25 -7.07 7.34
C LEU A 289 -12.15 -6.01 7.22
N VAL A 290 -10.93 -6.42 6.90
CA VAL A 290 -9.81 -5.50 6.65
C VAL A 290 -9.29 -5.67 5.23
N ASN A 291 -9.07 -4.58 4.49
CA ASN A 291 -8.44 -4.62 3.17
C ASN A 291 -7.19 -3.73 3.12
N ILE A 292 -6.04 -4.36 2.94
CA ILE A 292 -4.73 -3.72 2.72
C ILE A 292 -4.10 -4.15 1.40
N GLY A 293 -4.86 -4.84 0.54
CA GLY A 293 -4.42 -5.33 -0.77
C GLY A 293 -4.70 -4.31 -1.87
N ARG A 294 -5.82 -4.49 -2.59
CA ARG A 294 -6.34 -3.54 -3.58
C ARG A 294 -7.84 -3.38 -3.39
N GLY A 295 -8.34 -2.17 -3.62
CA GLY A 295 -9.75 -1.87 -3.33
C GLY A 295 -10.74 -2.67 -4.17
N PHE A 296 -10.43 -2.93 -5.44
CA PHE A 296 -11.32 -3.69 -6.35
C PHE A 296 -11.47 -5.17 -6.04
N ILE A 297 -10.73 -5.69 -5.06
CA ILE A 297 -10.90 -7.06 -4.55
C ILE A 297 -12.23 -7.20 -3.80
N LEU A 298 -12.69 -6.11 -3.18
CA LEU A 298 -14.01 -6.00 -2.58
C LEU A 298 -14.99 -5.50 -3.65
N ASP A 299 -16.14 -6.16 -3.78
CA ASP A 299 -17.26 -5.60 -4.52
C ASP A 299 -17.88 -4.45 -3.70
N GLN A 300 -17.73 -3.22 -4.20
CA GLN A 300 -18.24 -2.01 -3.55
C GLN A 300 -19.75 -2.09 -3.29
N VAL A 301 -20.54 -2.66 -4.21
CA VAL A 301 -22.00 -2.73 -4.06
C VAL A 301 -22.36 -3.69 -2.93
N ALA A 302 -21.69 -4.83 -2.86
CA ALA A 302 -21.87 -5.82 -1.80
C ALA A 302 -21.46 -5.27 -0.43
N VAL A 303 -20.32 -4.57 -0.36
CA VAL A 303 -19.82 -3.96 0.88
C VAL A 303 -20.76 -2.85 1.36
N ASP A 304 -21.20 -1.95 0.48
CA ASP A 304 -22.14 -0.86 0.83
C ASP A 304 -23.48 -1.40 1.31
N LYS A 305 -23.96 -2.51 0.72
CA LYS A 305 -25.14 -3.22 1.20
C LYS A 305 -24.90 -3.81 2.58
N ALA A 306 -23.80 -4.53 2.79
CA ALA A 306 -23.48 -5.16 4.07
C ALA A 306 -23.32 -4.13 5.22
N LEU A 307 -22.76 -2.95 4.94
CA LEU A 307 -22.69 -1.84 5.89
C LEU A 307 -24.08 -1.30 6.25
N ARG A 308 -24.94 -1.03 5.25
CA ARG A 308 -26.30 -0.53 5.48
C ARG A 308 -27.18 -1.53 6.24
N GLU A 309 -26.98 -2.81 6.00
CA GLU A 309 -27.69 -3.91 6.68
C GLU A 309 -27.06 -4.28 8.04
N ASN A 310 -26.00 -3.59 8.49
CA ASN A 310 -25.26 -3.89 9.72
C ASN A 310 -24.73 -5.33 9.80
N ARG A 311 -24.38 -5.93 8.65
CA ARG A 311 -23.81 -7.28 8.55
C ARG A 311 -22.30 -7.33 8.77
N LEU A 312 -21.68 -6.16 8.94
CA LEU A 312 -20.27 -6.02 9.28
C LEU A 312 -20.17 -5.31 10.61
N ARG A 313 -19.46 -5.93 11.55
CA ARG A 313 -19.07 -5.27 12.79
C ARG A 313 -18.14 -4.10 12.53
N HIS A 314 -17.21 -4.30 11.61
CA HIS A 314 -16.29 -3.26 11.18
C HIS A 314 -15.70 -3.52 9.80
N LEU A 315 -15.42 -2.44 9.09
CA LEU A 315 -14.63 -2.42 7.87
C LEU A 315 -13.42 -1.51 8.09
N GLY A 316 -12.21 -2.05 7.93
CA GLY A 316 -10.97 -1.29 7.95
C GLY A 316 -10.30 -1.31 6.58
N ILE A 317 -10.13 -0.17 5.93
CA ILE A 317 -9.56 -0.13 4.57
C ILE A 317 -8.51 0.96 4.44
N ASP A 318 -7.38 0.60 3.82
CA ASP A 318 -6.36 1.55 3.37
C ASP A 318 -6.46 1.79 1.86
N VAL A 319 -7.23 0.96 1.14
CA VAL A 319 -7.35 0.96 -0.31
C VAL A 319 -8.82 0.97 -0.76
N PHE A 320 -9.13 1.65 -1.86
CA PHE A 320 -10.50 1.93 -2.31
C PHE A 320 -10.79 1.46 -3.73
N TYR A 321 -12.05 1.15 -4.01
CA TYR A 321 -12.47 0.58 -5.30
C TYR A 321 -12.12 1.50 -6.49
N ASN A 322 -12.35 2.81 -6.33
CA ASN A 322 -12.17 3.82 -7.37
C ASN A 322 -11.12 4.88 -6.95
N GLU A 323 -9.98 4.45 -6.42
CA GLU A 323 -8.90 5.38 -6.03
C GLU A 323 -8.56 6.38 -7.16
N PRO A 324 -8.39 7.68 -6.85
CA PRO A 324 -8.27 8.27 -5.51
C PRO A 324 -9.62 8.62 -4.83
N ASP A 325 -10.76 8.36 -5.49
CA ASP A 325 -12.07 8.70 -4.97
C ASP A 325 -12.56 7.66 -3.95
N VAL A 326 -13.14 8.15 -2.85
CA VAL A 326 -13.71 7.33 -1.78
C VAL A 326 -15.24 7.40 -1.85
N SER A 327 -15.91 6.26 -1.69
CA SER A 327 -17.38 6.24 -1.74
C SER A 327 -17.99 6.97 -0.54
N ARG A 328 -19.11 7.67 -0.79
CA ARG A 328 -19.82 8.41 0.25
C ARG A 328 -20.30 7.50 1.39
N THR A 329 -20.75 6.28 1.07
CA THR A 329 -21.17 5.27 2.05
C THR A 329 -20.07 4.99 3.08
N LEU A 330 -18.82 4.87 2.63
CA LEU A 330 -17.67 4.60 3.51
C LEU A 330 -17.37 5.79 4.42
N VAL A 331 -17.45 7.01 3.89
CA VAL A 331 -17.22 8.25 4.65
C VAL A 331 -18.29 8.47 5.72
N GLU A 332 -19.57 8.19 5.42
CA GLU A 332 -20.68 8.41 6.36
C GLU A 332 -20.79 7.33 7.45
N ALA A 333 -20.18 6.16 7.26
CA ALA A 333 -20.30 5.00 8.15
C ALA A 333 -19.25 4.99 9.29
N GLU A 334 -18.97 6.14 9.89
CA GLU A 334 -17.88 6.38 10.85
C GLU A 334 -17.81 5.41 12.05
N ALA A 335 -18.95 4.97 12.59
CA ALA A 335 -18.97 4.03 13.72
C ALA A 335 -18.56 2.60 13.32
N SER A 336 -18.73 2.23 12.05
CA SER A 336 -18.49 0.90 11.50
C SER A 336 -17.33 0.84 10.51
N VAL A 337 -16.74 1.98 10.12
CA VAL A 337 -15.67 2.02 9.12
C VAL A 337 -14.48 2.83 9.63
N THR A 338 -13.27 2.30 9.48
CA THR A 338 -12.03 3.08 9.56
C THR A 338 -11.35 3.10 8.19
N ILE A 339 -10.90 4.28 7.78
CA ILE A 339 -10.27 4.50 6.48
C ILE A 339 -8.93 5.21 6.63
N THR A 340 -7.97 4.85 5.79
CA THR A 340 -6.69 5.55 5.66
C THR A 340 -6.38 5.77 4.16
N PRO A 341 -5.71 6.88 3.78
CA PRO A 341 -5.57 7.26 2.38
C PRO A 341 -4.38 6.57 1.69
N HIS A 342 -4.37 5.23 1.67
CA HIS A 342 -3.32 4.42 1.05
C HIS A 342 -1.92 4.70 1.62
N ILE A 343 -1.80 4.64 2.95
CA ILE A 343 -0.59 5.02 3.69
C ILE A 343 0.04 3.84 4.46
N ALA A 344 -0.42 2.61 4.25
CA ALA A 344 0.03 1.48 5.06
C ALA A 344 1.55 1.29 5.09
N SER A 345 2.28 1.65 4.03
CA SER A 345 3.75 1.57 3.97
C SER A 345 4.47 2.92 4.15
N SER A 346 3.75 4.00 4.42
CA SER A 346 4.25 5.37 4.34
C SER A 346 5.03 5.78 5.60
N THR A 347 6.21 5.19 5.80
CA THR A 347 7.13 5.56 6.89
C THR A 347 8.39 6.23 6.35
N GLU A 348 9.07 7.00 7.21
CA GLU A 348 10.36 7.63 6.87
C GLU A 348 11.41 6.59 6.46
N ASP A 349 11.48 5.46 7.15
CA ASP A 349 12.40 4.38 6.82
C ASP A 349 12.14 3.81 5.41
N VAL A 350 10.86 3.56 5.04
CA VAL A 350 10.50 3.06 3.71
C VAL A 350 10.80 4.09 2.64
N PHE A 351 10.47 5.37 2.89
CA PHE A 351 10.77 6.46 1.98
C PHE A 351 12.28 6.56 1.72
N ASN A 352 13.09 6.59 2.77
CA ASN A 352 14.55 6.71 2.66
C ASN A 352 15.16 5.53 1.91
N GLN A 353 14.81 4.30 2.28
CA GLN A 353 15.36 3.10 1.64
C GLN A 353 14.92 2.99 0.17
N SER A 354 13.66 3.29 -0.15
CA SER A 354 13.17 3.25 -1.54
C SER A 354 13.82 4.31 -2.43
N CYS A 355 14.09 5.50 -1.89
CA CYS A 355 14.89 6.52 -2.57
C CYS A 355 16.30 6.01 -2.87
N ASP A 356 17.00 5.48 -1.86
CA ASP A 356 18.38 5.03 -2.01
C ASP A 356 18.52 3.85 -3.00
N VAL A 357 17.55 2.94 -3.00
CA VAL A 357 17.48 1.83 -3.99
C VAL A 357 17.30 2.39 -5.40
N ALA A 358 16.34 3.29 -5.61
CA ALA A 358 16.07 3.88 -6.91
C ALA A 358 17.28 4.66 -7.45
N LEU A 359 17.87 5.53 -6.63
CA LEU A 359 19.06 6.30 -7.01
C LEU A 359 20.26 5.40 -7.31
N ASN A 360 20.48 4.33 -6.55
CA ASN A 360 21.52 3.34 -6.82
C ASN A 360 21.31 2.61 -8.16
N ASN A 361 20.07 2.26 -8.49
CA ASN A 361 19.76 1.61 -9.76
C ASN A 361 20.05 2.54 -10.95
N ILE A 362 19.75 3.85 -10.82
CA ILE A 362 20.14 4.85 -11.81
C ILE A 362 21.65 4.91 -11.97
N ILE A 363 22.39 5.05 -10.86
CA ILE A 363 23.86 5.14 -10.89
C ILE A 363 24.47 3.91 -11.57
N LYS A 364 24.08 2.71 -11.15
CA LYS A 364 24.61 1.46 -11.72
C LYS A 364 24.31 1.32 -13.20
N THR A 365 23.12 1.72 -13.64
CA THR A 365 22.69 1.55 -15.02
C THR A 365 23.35 2.58 -15.95
N VAL A 366 23.42 3.85 -15.52
CA VAL A 366 23.90 4.93 -16.39
C VAL A 366 25.42 5.11 -16.32
N LEU A 367 26.02 4.99 -15.14
CA LEU A 367 27.45 5.25 -14.93
C LEU A 367 28.30 3.96 -14.92
N GLY A 368 27.65 2.79 -14.85
CA GLY A 368 28.31 1.49 -14.80
C GLY A 368 28.97 1.16 -13.45
N PRO A 369 29.55 -0.04 -13.29
CA PRO A 369 30.11 -0.54 -12.03
C PRO A 369 31.41 0.14 -11.57
N GLN A 370 31.83 1.27 -12.17
CA GLN A 370 33.12 1.91 -11.87
C GLN A 370 33.09 2.94 -10.73
N MET A 371 31.92 3.34 -10.21
CA MET A 371 31.89 4.14 -8.98
C MET A 371 31.86 3.22 -7.75
N LYS A 372 33.05 2.89 -7.25
CA LYS A 372 33.20 2.68 -5.81
C LYS A 372 32.77 3.99 -5.16
N GLN A 373 31.80 3.95 -4.25
CA GLN A 373 31.54 5.11 -3.40
C GLN A 373 32.86 5.43 -2.69
N ASP A 374 33.41 6.63 -2.92
CA ASP A 374 34.53 7.12 -2.12
C ASP A 374 34.00 7.30 -0.70
N CYS A 375 34.15 6.26 0.12
CA CYS A 375 33.95 6.32 1.56
C CYS A 375 34.98 7.31 2.13
N ASN A 376 34.52 8.49 2.55
CA ASN A 376 35.25 9.33 3.50
C ASN A 376 34.59 9.23 4.87
#